data_AF-A0A933RMW9-F1
#
_entry.id   AF-A0A933RMW9-F1
#
_cell.length_a   1.000
_cell.length_b   1.000
_cell.length_c   1.000
_cell.angle_alpha   90.00
_cell.angle_beta   90.00
_cell.angle_gamma   90.00
#
_symmetry.space_group_name_H-M   'P 1'
#
loop_
_entity.id
_entity.type
_entity.pdbx_description
1 polymer ?
#
loop_
_entity_poly.entity_id
_entity_poly.type
_entity_poly.pdbx_seq_one_letter_code
_entity_poly.pdbx_strand_id
1 'polypeptide(L)' 'MTENKAEKHLKYTYDNIYEINEVYRLSPEPTATLETFSYDGVGNRTTDSDYSNYAYNTNNQLTSYDSITFNYDKNGNLTK' A
#
# COMPACT_ATOMS: atom_id res chain seq x y z
N MET A 1 -30.17 18.58 16.51
CA MET A 1 -28.73 18.29 16.51
C MET A 1 -28.42 17.67 15.16
N THR A 2 -27.82 18.44 14.25
CA THR A 2 -27.45 17.94 12.94
C THR A 2 -26.16 17.17 13.11
N GLU A 3 -26.15 15.86 12.80
CA GLU A 3 -24.89 15.12 12.68
C GLU A 3 -24.09 15.77 11.54
N ASN A 4 -23.05 16.51 11.91
CA ASN A 4 -22.00 16.87 10.97
C ASN A 4 -21.28 15.57 10.60
N LYS A 5 -21.68 14.98 9.49
CA LYS A 5 -20.93 13.91 8.84
C LYS A 5 -19.62 14.52 8.36
N ALA A 6 -18.59 14.49 9.20
CA ALA A 6 -17.28 15.05 8.87
C ALA A 6 -16.78 14.41 7.58
N GLU A 7 -16.64 15.21 6.52
CA GLU A 7 -16.06 14.75 5.27
C GLU A 7 -14.62 14.33 5.53
N LYS A 8 -14.34 13.03 5.38
CA LYS A 8 -13.00 12.47 5.53
C LYS A 8 -12.14 12.92 4.35
N HIS A 9 -11.48 14.06 4.51
CA HIS A 9 -10.47 14.53 3.57
C HIS A 9 -9.17 13.74 3.78
N LEU A 10 -8.61 13.21 2.70
CA LEU A 10 -7.34 12.48 2.70
C LEU A 10 -6.29 13.26 1.89
N LYS A 11 -5.04 13.22 2.36
CA LYS A 11 -3.88 13.68 1.61
C LYS A 11 -3.01 12.49 1.26
N TYR A 12 -2.55 12.45 0.02
CA TYR A 12 -1.58 11.47 -0.48
C TYR A 12 -0.29 12.22 -0.76
N THR A 13 0.82 11.71 -0.27
CA THR A 13 2.15 12.19 -0.64
C THR A 13 2.78 11.21 -1.60
N TYR A 14 3.67 11.75 -2.43
CA TYR A 14 4.33 11.00 -3.47
C TYR A 14 5.84 11.19 -3.35
N ASP A 15 6.59 10.17 -3.70
CA ASP A 15 8.03 10.29 -3.91
C ASP A 15 8.37 10.90 -5.29
N ASN A 16 9.66 10.92 -5.64
CA ASN A 16 10.15 11.54 -6.87
C ASN A 16 9.79 10.78 -8.15
N ILE A 17 9.31 9.54 -8.04
CA ILE A 17 8.85 8.72 -9.18
C ILE A 17 7.33 8.53 -9.17
N TYR A 18 6.63 9.31 -8.34
CA TYR A 18 5.17 9.34 -8.22
C TYR A 18 4.55 8.10 -7.56
N GLU A 19 5.31 7.40 -6.71
CA GLU A 19 4.76 6.35 -5.84
C GLU A 19 4.22 6.96 -4.56
N ILE A 20 3.10 6.42 -4.05
CA ILE A 20 2.48 6.91 -2.82
C ILE A 20 3.29 6.39 -1.63
N ASN A 21 3.93 7.27 -0.87
CA ASN A 21 4.68 6.86 0.31
C ASN A 21 3.90 7.01 1.62
N GLU A 22 2.93 7.94 1.69
CA GLU A 22 2.12 8.13 2.90
C GLU A 22 0.70 8.64 2.59
N VAL A 23 -0.24 8.30 3.48
CA VAL A 23 -1.63 8.77 3.46
C VAL A 23 -2.00 9.37 4.81
N TYR A 24 -2.62 10.56 4.79
CA TYR A 24 -2.98 11.32 6.00
C TYR A 24 -4.45 11.69 6.03
N ARG A 25 -5.02 11.78 7.25
CA ARG A 25 -6.35 12.39 7.48
C ARG A 25 -6.22 13.89 7.72
N LEU A 26 -7.00 14.71 6.99
CA LEU A 26 -6.89 16.18 6.97
C LEU A 26 -7.85 16.97 7.87
N SER A 27 -8.69 16.37 8.74
CA SER A 27 -9.69 17.15 9.49
C SER A 27 -9.52 17.07 11.01
N PRO A 28 -9.46 18.20 11.75
CA PRO A 28 -9.40 19.60 11.28
C PRO A 28 -8.00 20.09 10.85
N GLU A 29 -6.96 19.26 10.95
CA GLU A 29 -5.58 19.43 10.47
C GLU A 29 -5.01 18.02 10.19
N PRO A 30 -3.79 17.83 9.63
CA PRO A 30 -3.16 16.51 9.55
C PRO A 30 -3.06 15.89 10.95
N THR A 31 -3.99 14.98 11.27
CA THR A 31 -4.14 14.48 12.64
C THR A 31 -3.36 13.20 12.88
N ALA A 32 -3.13 12.41 11.84
CA ALA A 32 -2.35 11.18 11.89
C ALA A 32 -1.96 10.70 10.49
N THR A 33 -0.76 10.14 10.37
CA THR A 33 -0.41 9.20 9.29
C THR A 33 -1.30 7.98 9.44
N LEU A 34 -2.02 7.62 8.38
CA LEU A 34 -2.87 6.43 8.34
C LEU A 34 -2.11 5.24 7.79
N GLU A 35 -1.36 5.46 6.71
CA GLU A 35 -0.67 4.42 5.97
C GLU A 35 0.70 4.97 5.54
N THR A 36 1.72 4.12 5.60
CA THR A 36 3.09 4.40 5.13
C THR A 36 3.54 3.23 4.28
N PHE A 37 4.07 3.51 3.10
CA PHE A 37 4.49 2.50 2.14
C PHE A 37 5.96 2.66 1.78
N SER A 38 6.59 1.53 1.47
CA SER A 38 7.93 1.47 0.88
C SER A 38 7.88 0.58 -0.34
N TYR A 39 8.82 0.79 -1.26
CA TYR A 39 8.91 0.09 -2.53
C TYR A 39 10.34 -0.36 -2.80
N ASP A 40 10.50 -1.42 -3.59
CA ASP A 40 11.78 -1.83 -4.15
C ASP A 40 12.13 -0.97 -5.39
N GLY A 41 13.32 -1.19 -5.95
CA GLY A 41 13.81 -0.40 -7.09
C GLY A 41 13.03 -0.56 -8.41
N VAL A 42 12.05 -1.47 -8.47
CA VAL A 42 11.19 -1.68 -9.65
C VAL A 42 9.71 -1.37 -9.34
N GLY A 43 9.42 -0.83 -8.15
CA GLY A 43 8.10 -0.37 -7.74
C GLY A 43 7.20 -1.44 -7.11
N ASN A 44 7.76 -2.59 -6.71
CA ASN A 44 7.00 -3.53 -5.88
C ASN A 44 6.94 -3.01 -4.44
N ARG A 45 5.75 -3.02 -3.84
CA ARG A 45 5.59 -2.59 -2.44
C ARG A 45 6.27 -3.55 -1.47
N THR A 46 7.19 -3.07 -0.66
CA THR A 46 7.89 -3.89 0.36
C THR A 46 7.28 -3.76 1.75
N THR A 47 6.58 -2.65 2.03
CA THR A 47 5.90 -2.42 3.32
C THR A 47 4.58 -1.67 3.13
N ASP A 48 3.64 -1.89 4.04
CA ASP A 48 2.52 -1.00 4.35
C ASP A 48 2.35 -0.85 5.87
N SER A 49 1.19 -0.33 6.33
CA SER A 49 0.89 -0.15 7.75
C SER A 49 0.75 -1.46 8.53
N ASP A 50 0.41 -2.55 7.85
CA ASP A 50 0.07 -3.83 8.47
C ASP A 50 1.21 -4.86 8.30
N TYR A 51 1.91 -4.81 7.17
CA TYR A 51 2.88 -5.84 6.77
C TYR A 51 4.18 -5.23 6.23
N SER A 52 5.29 -5.93 6.51
CA SER A 52 6.64 -5.53 6.07
C SER A 52 7.42 -6.66 5.40
N ASN A 53 6.75 -7.76 5.07
CA ASN A 53 7.35 -9.00 4.57
C ASN A 53 6.79 -9.41 3.20
N TYR A 54 6.47 -8.44 2.35
CA TYR A 54 6.11 -8.69 0.96
C TYR A 54 7.29 -9.32 0.22
N ALA A 55 7.04 -10.42 -0.49
CA ALA A 55 8.03 -11.09 -1.32
C ALA A 55 7.50 -11.27 -2.73
N TYR A 56 8.41 -11.16 -3.69
CA TYR A 56 8.10 -11.18 -5.12
C TYR A 56 8.98 -12.19 -5.84
N ASN A 57 8.46 -12.79 -6.91
CA ASN A 57 9.27 -13.59 -7.81
C ASN A 57 10.03 -12.70 -8.82
N THR A 58 10.85 -13.32 -9.67
CA THR A 58 11.63 -12.63 -10.71
C THR A 58 10.80 -11.92 -11.77
N ASN A 59 9.50 -12.20 -11.84
CA ASN A 59 8.55 -11.57 -12.77
C ASN A 59 7.78 -10.42 -12.10
N ASN A 60 8.19 -9.96 -10.92
CA ASN A 60 7.54 -8.90 -10.14
C ASN A 60 6.10 -9.26 -9.72
N GLN A 61 5.83 -10.55 -9.50
CA GLN A 61 4.54 -11.02 -9.00
C GLN A 61 4.65 -11.29 -7.50
N LEU A 62 3.69 -10.79 -6.73
CA LEU A 62 3.61 -10.99 -5.29
C LEU A 62 3.46 -12.48 -4.97
N THR A 63 4.44 -13.09 -4.31
CA THR A 63 4.39 -14.52 -3.93
C THR A 63 3.97 -14.74 -2.49
N SER A 64 4.20 -13.76 -1.61
CA SER A 64 3.73 -13.85 -0.23
C SER A 64 3.74 -12.50 0.49
N TYR A 65 2.89 -12.39 1.49
CA TYR A 65 3.03 -11.46 2.61
C TYR A 65 2.37 -12.10 3.83
N ASP A 66 2.84 -11.76 5.02
CA ASP A 66 2.47 -12.42 6.27
C ASP A 66 2.51 -13.95 6.15
N SER A 67 1.33 -14.62 6.24
CA SER A 67 1.17 -16.07 6.10
C SER A 67 0.42 -16.48 4.82
N ILE A 68 0.19 -15.53 3.91
CA ILE A 68 -0.53 -15.74 2.65
C ILE A 68 0.49 -15.99 1.55
N THR A 69 0.23 -17.01 0.72
CA THR A 69 1.10 -17.38 -0.40
C THR A 69 0.33 -17.41 -1.71
N PHE A 70 0.93 -16.89 -2.77
CA PHE A 70 0.37 -16.87 -4.11
C PHE A 70 1.23 -17.67 -5.09
N ASN A 71 0.59 -18.34 -6.05
CA ASN A 71 1.28 -19.06 -7.12
C ASN A 71 0.73 -18.69 -8.49
N TYR A 72 1.61 -18.68 -9.48
CA TYR A 72 1.28 -18.30 -10.85
C TYR A 72 1.62 -19.41 -11.83
N ASP A 73 0.79 -19.56 -12.86
CA ASP A 73 1.15 -20.40 -14.00
C ASP A 73 2.22 -19.70 -14.88
N LYS A 74 2.70 -20.41 -15.91
CA LYS A 74 3.73 -19.87 -16.83
C LYS A 74 3.28 -18.65 -17.63
N ASN A 75 1.97 -18.43 -17.76
CA ASN A 75 1.41 -17.27 -18.46
C ASN A 75 1.16 -16.10 -17.50
N GLY A 76 1.47 -16.28 -16.21
CA GLY A 76 1.31 -15.27 -15.17
C GLY A 76 -0.08 -15.21 -14.55
N ASN A 77 -0.95 -16.19 -14.80
CA ASN A 77 -2.27 -16.23 -14.15
C ASN A 77 -2.14 -16.74 -12.71
N LEU A 78 -2.87 -16.11 -11.79
CA LEU A 78 -2.95 -16.57 -10.40
C LEU A 78 -3.66 -17.94 -10.35
N THR A 79 -3.04 -18.89 -9.64
CA THR A 79 -3.54 -20.28 -9.52
C THR A 79 -3.83 -20.70 -8.09
N LYS A 80 -3.27 -20.00 -7.11
CA LYS A 80 -3.48 -20.20 -5.68
C LYS A 80 -3.15 -18.93 -4.94
#